data_AF-A0A942EZQ5-F1
#
_entry.id   AF-A0A942EZQ5-F1
#
_cell.length_a   1.000
_cell.length_b   1.000
_cell.length_c   1.000
_cell.angle_alpha   90.00
_cell.angle_beta   90.00
_cell.angle_gamma   90.00
#
_symmetry.space_group_name_H-M   'P 1'
#
loop_
_entity.id
_entity.type
_entity.pdbx_description
1 polymer ?
#
loop_
_entity_poly.entity_id
_entity_poly.type
_entity_poly.pdbx_seq_one_letter_code
_entity_poly.pdbx_strand_id
1 'polypeptide(L)'
;MSAQKLHDGERPQRQINDVGYVDSAEAMSILGVRRETLYTYVSRGLIKTMQRAGVKAKLYRKADVEKLRSRSVARSGGPKVSHALRYGEPIAQTWISEITPHGPRYRGVLASDLVRDGRSFEFASELIWTGLPRTRDVPWPVPQDTRQPESLVRLALHSAEHITPLRLLSMLTTSLSAFEQAEDDMQTAGPATCRRLLQTLAGTAGVFGPGSRYSAPHEGEFLAQCIARGLGLKKMPDAVQAIDAALVMSAEHELSAPTFAARICASTGADLHACVATAMLTQSGAMQVGGAVEVEALIDALPSRLEPEDALKRAAASGFMSNELPCFNHPLYEGEDPRSVVLLDIVDRLSAQSPDTPKMRALVTGARQAGQHPNVFASLVILCKAMGLPNGSGAMLHTLARTTGWIAHALEQRLTGAMLRPRARYMGQRAPG
;
A
#
# COMPACT_ATOMS: atom_id res chain seq x y z
N MET A 1 -1.20 54.97 -16.26
CA MET A 1 -1.29 53.86 -17.23
C MET A 1 -0.52 52.69 -16.63
N SER A 2 -1.14 51.98 -15.69
CA SER A 2 -1.79 50.67 -15.88
C SER A 2 -0.79 49.52 -15.92
N ALA A 3 -0.46 49.05 -14.71
CA ALA A 3 0.14 47.74 -14.50
C ALA A 3 -0.85 46.66 -14.96
N GLN A 4 -0.42 45.86 -15.93
CA GLN A 4 -1.16 44.68 -16.39
C GLN A 4 -1.22 43.66 -15.26
N LYS A 5 -2.44 43.43 -14.76
CA LYS A 5 -2.79 42.28 -13.92
C LYS A 5 -2.55 41.00 -14.73
N LEU A 6 -1.57 40.20 -14.31
CA LEU A 6 -1.47 38.81 -14.73
C LEU A 6 -2.68 38.08 -14.12
N HIS A 7 -3.56 37.60 -14.98
CA HIS A 7 -4.66 36.72 -14.63
C HIS A 7 -4.07 35.46 -13.97
N ASP A 8 -4.52 35.18 -12.75
CA ASP A 8 -4.34 33.91 -12.07
C ASP A 8 -5.12 32.86 -12.88
N GLY A 9 -4.46 32.30 -13.89
CA GLY A 9 -4.96 31.17 -14.65
C GLY A 9 -5.04 29.98 -13.72
N GLU A 10 -6.25 29.47 -13.52
CA GLU A 10 -6.55 28.25 -12.77
C GLU A 10 -5.51 27.18 -13.07
N ARG A 11 -4.63 26.91 -12.09
CA ARG A 11 -3.75 25.74 -12.13
C ARG A 11 -4.68 24.53 -12.21
N PRO A 12 -4.50 23.58 -13.15
CA PRO A 12 -5.32 22.39 -13.19
C PRO A 12 -5.19 21.67 -11.84
N GLN A 13 -6.29 21.64 -11.08
CA GLN A 13 -6.39 20.87 -9.85
C GLN A 13 -5.99 19.43 -10.17
N ARG A 14 -4.90 18.94 -9.57
CA ARG A 14 -4.58 17.52 -9.57
C ARG A 14 -5.68 16.81 -8.78
N GLN A 15 -6.68 16.30 -9.49
CA GLN A 15 -7.77 15.52 -8.92
C GLN A 15 -7.25 14.12 -8.58
N ILE A 16 -7.17 13.85 -7.27
CA ILE A 16 -6.82 12.56 -6.67
C ILE A 16 -8.13 11.78 -6.52
N ASN A 17 -8.17 10.52 -6.98
CA ASN A 17 -9.36 9.65 -6.98
C ASN A 17 -10.59 10.28 -7.63
N ASP A 18 -10.49 10.63 -8.91
CA ASP A 18 -11.68 10.95 -9.68
C ASP A 18 -12.48 9.66 -9.90
N VAL A 19 -13.39 9.33 -8.97
CA VAL A 19 -14.61 8.59 -9.32
C VAL A 19 -15.49 9.58 -10.09
N GLY A 20 -14.99 10.00 -11.25
CA GLY A 20 -15.67 10.92 -12.13
C GLY A 20 -17.01 10.31 -12.50
N TYR A 21 -18.04 11.13 -12.53
CA TYR A 21 -19.33 10.75 -13.07
C TYR A 21 -19.53 11.50 -14.38
N VAL A 22 -19.75 10.76 -15.45
CA VAL A 22 -19.96 11.31 -16.79
C VAL A 22 -21.45 11.30 -17.11
N ASP A 23 -21.89 12.24 -17.93
CA ASP A 23 -23.28 12.24 -18.40
C ASP A 23 -23.51 11.13 -19.45
N SER A 24 -24.76 10.95 -19.88
CA SER A 24 -25.08 9.91 -20.86
C SER A 24 -24.39 10.11 -22.21
N ALA A 25 -24.17 11.35 -22.66
CA ALA A 25 -23.58 11.64 -23.95
C ALA A 25 -22.07 11.34 -23.92
N GLU A 26 -21.40 11.76 -22.85
CA GLU A 26 -20.01 11.46 -22.61
C GLU A 26 -19.79 9.95 -22.38
N ALA A 27 -20.65 9.26 -21.62
CA ALA A 27 -20.57 7.80 -21.45
C ALA A 27 -20.70 7.04 -22.79
N MET A 28 -21.64 7.45 -23.65
CA MET A 28 -21.79 6.88 -24.99
C MET A 28 -20.59 7.15 -25.88
N SER A 29 -20.03 8.36 -25.82
CA SER A 29 -18.80 8.74 -26.55
C SER A 29 -17.59 7.93 -26.08
N ILE A 30 -17.45 7.73 -24.77
CA ILE A 30 -16.42 6.89 -24.16
C ILE A 30 -16.66 5.42 -24.50
N LEU A 31 -17.87 4.91 -24.67
CA LEU A 31 -18.05 3.50 -25.03
C LEU A 31 -18.04 3.25 -26.54
N GLY A 32 -18.31 4.28 -27.35
CA GLY A 32 -18.60 4.13 -28.77
C GLY A 32 -19.89 3.33 -29.02
N VAL A 33 -20.87 3.43 -28.11
CA VAL A 33 -22.13 2.66 -28.16
C VAL A 33 -23.35 3.57 -28.17
N ARG A 34 -24.48 3.02 -28.62
CA ARG A 34 -25.78 3.71 -28.60
C ARG A 34 -26.41 3.64 -27.21
N ARG A 35 -27.42 4.49 -27.00
CA ARG A 35 -28.11 4.66 -25.71
C ARG A 35 -28.72 3.37 -25.19
N GLU A 36 -29.27 2.54 -26.08
CA GLU A 36 -29.89 1.25 -25.75
C GLU A 36 -28.87 0.28 -25.14
N THR A 37 -27.65 0.26 -25.69
CA THR A 37 -26.54 -0.56 -25.19
C THR A 37 -26.04 -0.04 -23.85
N LEU A 38 -25.94 1.29 -23.68
CA LEU A 38 -25.59 1.90 -22.40
C LEU A 38 -26.59 1.52 -21.30
N TYR A 39 -27.90 1.57 -21.58
CA TYR A 39 -28.92 1.12 -20.63
C TYR A 39 -28.87 -0.38 -20.34
N THR A 40 -28.51 -1.19 -21.33
CA THR A 40 -28.30 -2.62 -21.13
C THR A 40 -27.17 -2.87 -20.14
N TYR A 41 -26.05 -2.16 -20.25
CA TYR A 41 -24.94 -2.27 -19.30
C TYR A 41 -25.34 -1.86 -17.88
N VAL A 42 -26.13 -0.80 -17.72
CA VAL A 42 -26.67 -0.40 -16.41
C VAL A 42 -27.62 -1.47 -15.85
N SER A 43 -28.55 -2.00 -16.66
CA SER A 43 -29.52 -3.01 -16.22
C SER A 43 -28.87 -4.32 -15.79
N ARG A 44 -27.70 -4.65 -16.37
CA ARG A 44 -26.88 -5.81 -16.02
C ARG A 44 -25.91 -5.54 -14.87
N GLY A 45 -25.97 -4.36 -14.24
CA GLY A 45 -25.09 -3.98 -13.14
C GLY A 45 -23.64 -3.68 -13.53
N LEU A 46 -23.33 -3.55 -14.83
CA LEU A 46 -21.97 -3.34 -15.32
C LEU A 46 -21.51 -1.88 -15.25
N ILE A 47 -22.44 -0.93 -15.12
CA ILE A 47 -22.16 0.50 -14.91
C ILE A 47 -23.05 0.99 -13.78
N LYS A 48 -22.44 1.49 -12.70
CA LYS A 48 -23.15 2.14 -11.60
C LYS A 48 -23.60 3.54 -12.03
N THR A 49 -24.80 3.93 -11.61
CA THR A 49 -25.38 5.25 -11.90
C THR A 49 -25.71 6.02 -10.64
N MET A 50 -25.61 7.34 -10.70
CA MET A 50 -26.02 8.26 -9.63
C MET A 50 -27.01 9.29 -10.18
N GLN A 51 -27.95 9.72 -9.36
CA GLN A 51 -28.85 10.84 -9.66
C GLN A 51 -28.42 12.06 -8.84
N ARG A 52 -28.10 13.17 -9.53
CA ARG A 52 -27.71 14.42 -8.86
C ARG A 52 -28.97 15.19 -8.44
N ALA A 53 -29.03 15.64 -7.20
CA ALA A 53 -30.13 16.47 -6.72
C ALA A 53 -30.28 17.72 -7.60
N GLY A 54 -31.47 17.93 -8.18
CA GLY A 54 -31.79 19.06 -9.05
C GLY A 54 -31.60 18.86 -10.56
N VAL A 55 -31.06 17.72 -11.02
CA VAL A 55 -30.88 17.42 -12.46
C VAL A 55 -31.64 16.15 -12.82
N LYS A 56 -32.51 16.19 -13.84
CA LYS A 56 -33.30 15.02 -14.31
C LYS A 56 -32.43 13.91 -14.93
N ALA A 57 -31.17 14.18 -15.26
CA ALA A 57 -30.29 13.25 -15.95
C ALA A 57 -29.53 12.31 -14.98
N LYS A 58 -29.51 11.01 -15.30
CA LYS A 58 -28.67 10.03 -14.63
C LYS A 58 -27.21 10.23 -15.05
N LEU A 59 -26.30 10.19 -14.07
CA LEU A 59 -24.86 10.19 -14.29
C LEU A 59 -24.31 8.76 -14.16
N TYR A 60 -23.22 8.47 -14.86
CA TYR A 60 -22.62 7.14 -15.00
C TYR A 60 -21.21 7.15 -14.43
N ARG A 61 -20.86 6.15 -13.62
CA ARG A 61 -19.53 6.06 -13.02
C ARG A 61 -18.47 5.86 -14.12
N LYS A 62 -17.58 6.85 -14.31
CA LYS A 62 -16.57 6.88 -15.38
C LYS A 62 -15.64 5.68 -15.36
N ALA A 63 -15.25 5.21 -14.17
CA ALA A 63 -14.42 4.01 -14.03
C ALA A 63 -15.06 2.74 -14.64
N ASP A 64 -16.38 2.57 -14.49
CA ASP A 64 -17.10 1.43 -15.06
C ASP A 64 -17.21 1.54 -16.59
N VAL A 65 -17.47 2.76 -17.07
CA VAL A 65 -17.52 3.11 -18.49
C VAL A 65 -16.16 2.86 -19.16
N GLU A 66 -15.06 3.31 -18.54
CA GLU A 66 -13.70 3.08 -19.02
C GLU A 66 -13.29 1.60 -18.96
N LYS A 67 -13.71 0.87 -17.92
CA LYS A 67 -13.50 -0.58 -17.78
C LYS A 67 -14.24 -1.37 -18.87
N LEU A 68 -15.43 -0.93 -19.28
CA LEU A 68 -16.15 -1.54 -20.39
C LEU A 68 -15.55 -1.16 -21.76
N ARG A 69 -15.11 0.10 -21.93
CA ARG A 69 -14.41 0.49 -23.17
C ARG A 69 -13.11 -0.32 -23.33
N SER A 70 -12.34 -0.48 -22.25
CA SER A 70 -11.09 -1.23 -22.29
C SER A 70 -11.30 -2.71 -22.64
N ARG A 71 -12.38 -3.33 -22.15
CA ARG A 71 -12.82 -4.68 -22.56
C ARG A 71 -13.21 -4.77 -24.04
N SER A 72 -13.87 -3.75 -24.57
CA SER A 72 -14.24 -3.67 -26.00
C SER A 72 -13.02 -3.49 -26.92
N VAL A 73 -12.08 -2.63 -26.51
CA VAL A 73 -10.80 -2.38 -27.21
C VAL A 73 -9.88 -3.62 -27.19
N ALA A 74 -9.92 -4.42 -26.13
CA ALA A 74 -9.20 -5.70 -26.05
C ALA A 74 -9.68 -6.73 -27.08
N ARG A 75 -10.98 -6.72 -27.43
CA ARG A 75 -11.53 -7.58 -28.49
C ARG A 75 -11.22 -7.08 -29.90
N SER A 76 -10.88 -5.81 -30.06
CA SER A 76 -10.65 -5.13 -31.36
C SER A 76 -9.17 -4.88 -31.68
N GLY A 77 -8.24 -5.53 -30.95
CA GLY A 77 -6.82 -5.60 -31.34
C GLY A 77 -5.95 -4.42 -30.87
N GLY A 78 -6.38 -3.63 -29.88
CA GLY A 78 -5.51 -2.64 -29.23
C GLY A 78 -4.32 -3.27 -28.48
N PRO A 79 -3.29 -2.50 -28.06
CA PRO A 79 -2.14 -3.05 -27.36
C PRO A 79 -2.60 -3.75 -26.06
N LYS A 80 -2.48 -5.09 -26.02
CA LYS A 80 -2.95 -5.94 -24.91
C LYS A 80 -2.35 -5.53 -23.55
N VAL A 81 -1.18 -4.88 -23.55
CA VAL A 81 -0.41 -4.48 -22.36
C VAL A 81 -1.06 -3.35 -21.55
N SER A 82 -1.81 -2.42 -22.16
CA SER A 82 -2.36 -1.27 -21.43
C SER A 82 -3.51 -1.63 -20.48
N HIS A 83 -4.30 -2.66 -20.83
CA HIS A 83 -5.34 -3.22 -19.95
C HIS A 83 -4.70 -4.02 -18.81
N ALA A 84 -3.66 -4.76 -19.12
CA ALA A 84 -2.99 -5.65 -18.19
C ALA A 84 -2.23 -4.89 -17.07
N LEU A 85 -1.76 -3.66 -17.36
CA LEU A 85 -1.21 -2.73 -16.36
C LEU A 85 -2.27 -2.04 -15.45
N ARG A 86 -3.57 -2.22 -15.71
CA ARG A 86 -4.67 -1.63 -14.92
C ARG A 86 -5.55 -2.70 -14.29
N TYR A 87 -4.99 -3.47 -13.36
CA TYR A 87 -5.70 -4.57 -12.68
C TYR A 87 -6.29 -5.60 -13.68
N GLY A 88 -5.62 -5.80 -14.81
CA GLY A 88 -6.01 -6.76 -15.85
C GLY A 88 -5.29 -8.09 -15.68
N GLU A 89 -5.27 -8.89 -16.75
CA GLU A 89 -4.56 -10.19 -16.76
C GLU A 89 -3.08 -10.04 -16.36
N PRO A 90 -2.49 -11.00 -15.64
CA PRO A 90 -1.08 -10.97 -15.26
C PRO A 90 -0.15 -10.76 -16.46
N ILE A 91 0.78 -9.81 -16.36
CA ILE A 91 1.74 -9.47 -17.43
C ILE A 91 3.13 -10.06 -17.24
N ALA A 92 3.41 -10.57 -16.04
CA ALA A 92 4.71 -11.13 -15.68
C ALA A 92 4.50 -12.47 -14.99
N GLN A 93 5.42 -13.39 -15.24
CA GLN A 93 5.50 -14.64 -14.49
C GLN A 93 6.22 -14.37 -13.16
N THR A 94 5.72 -14.95 -12.09
CA THR A 94 6.35 -14.94 -10.78
C THR A 94 6.04 -16.23 -10.05
N TRP A 95 6.98 -16.70 -9.23
CA TRP A 95 6.80 -17.84 -8.34
C TRP A 95 6.61 -17.42 -6.88
N ILE A 96 6.57 -16.11 -6.60
CA ILE A 96 6.58 -15.56 -5.24
C ILE A 96 5.19 -15.62 -4.60
N SER A 97 4.18 -15.17 -5.33
CA SER A 97 2.84 -15.04 -4.79
C SER A 97 1.75 -15.05 -5.86
N GLU A 98 0.52 -15.24 -5.39
CA GLU A 98 -0.71 -15.08 -6.16
C GLU A 98 -1.78 -14.36 -5.33
N ILE A 99 -2.69 -13.64 -5.99
CA ILE A 99 -3.86 -13.01 -5.35
C ILE A 99 -5.09 -13.89 -5.60
N THR A 100 -5.73 -14.31 -4.52
CA THR A 100 -6.95 -15.13 -4.56
C THR A 100 -8.12 -14.36 -3.93
N PRO A 101 -9.38 -14.81 -4.12
CA PRO A 101 -10.53 -14.25 -3.40
C PRO A 101 -10.40 -14.32 -1.87
N HIS A 102 -9.57 -15.23 -1.35
CA HIS A 102 -9.30 -15.39 0.09
C HIS A 102 -8.08 -14.60 0.56
N GLY A 103 -7.46 -13.81 -0.31
CA GLY A 103 -6.28 -13.00 -0.03
C GLY A 103 -5.03 -13.52 -0.72
N PRO A 104 -3.86 -12.93 -0.38
CA PRO A 104 -2.62 -13.32 -1.02
C PRO A 104 -2.14 -14.69 -0.52
N ARG A 105 -1.57 -15.49 -1.44
CA ARG A 105 -0.77 -16.67 -1.09
C ARG A 105 0.71 -16.37 -1.31
N TYR A 106 1.54 -16.74 -0.35
CA TYR A 106 2.99 -16.67 -0.40
C TYR A 106 3.51 -18.08 -0.67
N ARG A 107 4.10 -18.30 -1.85
CA ARG A 107 4.58 -19.63 -2.27
C ARG A 107 3.52 -20.74 -2.10
N GLY A 108 2.26 -20.42 -2.42
CA GLY A 108 1.13 -21.33 -2.30
C GLY A 108 0.48 -21.43 -0.92
N VAL A 109 0.97 -20.72 0.10
CA VAL A 109 0.37 -20.70 1.46
C VAL A 109 -0.40 -19.40 1.67
N LEU A 110 -1.66 -19.44 2.09
CA LEU A 110 -2.42 -18.21 2.36
C LEU A 110 -1.80 -17.42 3.52
N ALA A 111 -1.68 -16.10 3.36
CA ALA A 111 -1.17 -15.23 4.42
C ALA A 111 -2.00 -15.32 5.71
N SER A 112 -3.33 -15.47 5.57
CA SER A 112 -4.23 -15.68 6.70
C SER A 112 -4.01 -17.02 7.41
N ASP A 113 -3.59 -18.06 6.70
CA ASP A 113 -3.23 -19.35 7.30
C ASP A 113 -1.94 -19.20 8.13
N LEU A 114 -0.94 -18.47 7.63
CA LEU A 114 0.29 -18.18 8.37
C LEU A 114 -0.02 -17.44 9.68
N VAL A 115 -0.89 -16.42 9.64
CA VAL A 115 -1.32 -15.69 10.84
C VAL A 115 -2.08 -16.59 11.81
N ARG A 116 -3.02 -17.40 11.30
CA ARG A 116 -3.81 -18.33 12.13
C ARG A 116 -2.93 -19.36 12.83
N ASP A 117 -1.92 -19.86 12.14
CA ASP A 117 -0.97 -20.85 12.64
C ASP A 117 0.11 -20.22 13.55
N GLY A 118 0.05 -18.91 13.78
CA GLY A 118 0.97 -18.18 14.66
C GLY A 118 2.39 -18.08 14.09
N ARG A 119 2.55 -18.09 12.77
CA ARG A 119 3.85 -18.00 12.10
C ARG A 119 4.41 -16.59 12.15
N SER A 120 5.67 -16.49 12.52
CA SER A 120 6.38 -15.21 12.61
C SER A 120 6.55 -14.53 11.25
N PHE A 121 6.70 -13.20 11.25
CA PHE A 121 7.06 -12.46 10.06
C PHE A 121 8.38 -12.94 9.43
N GLU A 122 9.36 -13.36 10.23
CA GLU A 122 10.60 -13.99 9.77
C GLU A 122 10.32 -15.30 9.04
N PHE A 123 9.41 -16.13 9.54
CA PHE A 123 9.00 -17.36 8.86
C PHE A 123 8.42 -17.05 7.49
N ALA A 124 7.45 -16.12 7.44
CA ALA A 124 6.82 -15.69 6.19
C ALA A 124 7.85 -15.10 5.21
N SER A 125 8.80 -14.31 5.71
CA SER A 125 9.84 -13.69 4.88
C SER A 125 10.80 -14.70 4.27
N GLU A 126 11.23 -15.69 5.07
CA GLU A 126 12.08 -16.77 4.59
C GLU A 126 11.37 -17.66 3.57
N LEU A 127 10.08 -17.94 3.78
CA LEU A 127 9.24 -18.62 2.80
C LEU A 127 9.19 -17.83 1.48
N ILE A 128 8.89 -16.53 1.54
CA ILE A 128 8.80 -15.65 0.37
C ILE A 128 10.11 -15.66 -0.42
N TRP A 129 11.26 -15.48 0.24
CA TRP A 129 12.56 -15.42 -0.43
C TRP A 129 13.01 -16.76 -1.00
N THR A 130 12.87 -17.84 -0.24
CA THR A 130 13.51 -19.13 -0.59
C THR A 130 12.57 -20.11 -1.30
N GLY A 131 11.25 -19.93 -1.18
CA GLY A 131 10.28 -20.93 -1.63
C GLY A 131 10.17 -22.16 -0.72
N LEU A 132 11.00 -22.25 0.33
CA LEU A 132 11.08 -23.39 1.22
C LEU A 132 10.58 -22.98 2.61
N PRO A 133 9.48 -23.58 3.12
CA PRO A 133 9.04 -23.30 4.48
C PRO A 133 10.11 -23.78 5.47
N ARG A 134 10.37 -22.99 6.51
CA ARG A 134 11.21 -23.44 7.61
C ARG A 134 10.50 -24.53 8.41
N THR A 135 11.26 -25.37 9.09
CA THR A 135 10.69 -26.39 10.00
C THR A 135 10.21 -25.79 11.31
N ARG A 136 10.75 -24.62 11.70
CA ARG A 136 10.43 -23.91 12.93
C ARG A 136 10.62 -22.40 12.76
N ASP A 137 9.93 -21.64 13.59
CA ASP A 137 10.10 -20.20 13.70
C ASP A 137 11.38 -19.92 14.49
N VAL A 138 12.25 -19.07 13.94
CA VAL A 138 13.55 -18.74 14.54
C VAL A 138 13.79 -17.25 14.33
N PRO A 139 14.13 -16.49 15.38
CA PRO A 139 14.55 -15.10 15.22
C PRO A 139 15.84 -15.05 14.41
N TRP A 140 16.05 -13.96 13.68
CA TRP A 140 17.27 -13.80 12.90
C TRP A 140 18.46 -13.43 13.79
N PRO A 141 19.68 -13.91 13.48
CA PRO A 141 20.90 -13.42 14.13
C PRO A 141 20.97 -11.89 14.03
N VAL A 142 21.32 -11.22 15.12
CA VAL A 142 21.39 -9.75 15.13
C VAL A 142 22.57 -9.22 14.30
N PRO A 143 22.47 -8.00 13.75
CA PRO A 143 23.62 -7.34 13.13
C PRO A 143 24.72 -7.10 14.17
N GLN A 144 25.98 -7.41 13.80
CA GLN A 144 27.13 -7.18 14.69
C GLN A 144 27.49 -5.70 14.83
N ASP A 145 27.15 -4.87 13.84
CA ASP A 145 27.42 -3.43 13.83
C ASP A 145 26.16 -2.64 13.47
N THR A 146 25.73 -1.77 14.37
CA THR A 146 24.58 -0.86 14.21
C THR A 146 24.99 0.61 14.12
N ARG A 147 26.30 0.92 14.16
CA ARG A 147 26.80 2.31 14.21
C ARG A 147 26.41 3.11 12.97
N GLN A 148 26.46 2.48 11.80
CA GLN A 148 26.08 3.13 10.54
C GLN A 148 24.60 3.52 10.51
N PRO A 149 23.63 2.59 10.68
CA PRO A 149 22.22 2.97 10.68
C PRO A 149 21.87 3.93 11.82
N GLU A 150 22.47 3.78 13.01
CA GLU A 150 22.30 4.75 14.10
C GLU A 150 22.75 6.16 13.72
N SER A 151 23.90 6.28 13.05
CA SER A 151 24.44 7.57 12.62
C SER A 151 23.57 8.23 11.55
N LEU A 152 23.08 7.44 10.58
CA LEU A 152 22.17 7.92 9.54
C LEU A 152 20.83 8.39 10.12
N VAL A 153 20.26 7.63 11.06
CA VAL A 153 19.03 8.03 11.76
C VAL A 153 19.25 9.30 12.58
N ARG A 154 20.37 9.41 13.30
CA ARG A 154 20.73 10.64 14.01
C ARG A 154 20.80 11.81 13.05
N LEU A 155 21.52 11.69 11.92
CA LEU A 155 21.63 12.75 10.92
C LEU A 155 20.27 13.20 10.40
N ALA A 156 19.39 12.25 10.08
CA ALA A 156 18.03 12.53 9.62
C ALA A 156 17.21 13.31 10.65
N LEU A 157 17.31 12.93 11.93
CA LEU A 157 16.62 13.62 13.04
C LEU A 157 17.17 15.02 13.32
N HIS A 158 18.45 15.28 13.04
CA HIS A 158 19.03 16.63 13.19
C HIS A 158 18.68 17.55 12.01
N SER A 159 18.43 16.98 10.83
CA SER A 159 18.29 17.74 9.59
C SER A 159 16.83 18.07 9.22
N ALA A 160 15.86 17.33 9.76
CA ALA A 160 14.45 17.51 9.46
C ALA A 160 13.67 18.04 10.68
N GLU A 161 12.96 19.16 10.50
CA GLU A 161 12.04 19.70 11.51
C GLU A 161 10.93 18.70 11.86
N HIS A 162 10.41 18.00 10.84
CA HIS A 162 9.45 16.92 10.98
C HIS A 162 9.76 15.78 10.02
N ILE A 163 10.05 14.60 10.56
CA ILE A 163 10.29 13.38 9.78
C ILE A 163 9.15 12.38 9.98
N THR A 164 8.57 11.93 8.88
CA THR A 164 7.56 10.88 8.89
C THR A 164 8.21 9.50 8.78
N PRO A 165 7.58 8.41 9.25
CA PRO A 165 8.14 7.07 9.12
C PRO A 165 8.52 6.69 7.68
N LEU A 166 7.64 6.97 6.71
CA LEU A 166 7.91 6.69 5.30
C LEU A 166 9.14 7.44 4.77
N ARG A 167 9.30 8.71 5.15
CA ARG A 167 10.47 9.52 4.75
C ARG A 167 11.75 9.00 5.39
N LEU A 168 11.71 8.67 6.69
CA LEU A 168 12.87 8.09 7.37
C LEU A 168 13.32 6.77 6.74
N LEU A 169 12.38 5.85 6.49
CA LEU A 169 12.67 4.56 5.85
C LEU A 169 13.28 4.75 4.45
N SER A 170 12.72 5.67 3.65
CA SER A 170 13.20 5.94 2.29
C SER A 170 14.59 6.59 2.30
N MET A 171 14.82 7.57 3.17
CA MET A 171 16.13 8.23 3.35
C MET A 171 17.18 7.23 3.79
N LEU A 172 16.89 6.44 4.84
CA LEU A 172 17.81 5.44 5.37
C LEU A 172 18.18 4.41 4.31
N THR A 173 17.20 3.86 3.59
CA THR A 173 17.45 2.86 2.55
C THR A 173 18.28 3.43 1.40
N THR A 174 17.99 4.66 0.97
CA THR A 174 18.76 5.36 -0.08
C THR A 174 20.19 5.61 0.39
N SER A 175 20.39 6.01 1.65
CA SER A 175 21.72 6.20 2.20
C SER A 175 22.51 4.91 2.32
N LEU A 176 21.87 3.79 2.66
CA LEU A 176 22.53 2.47 2.71
C LEU A 176 23.03 2.02 1.33
N SER A 177 22.26 2.28 0.26
CA SER A 177 22.68 2.00 -1.13
C SER A 177 24.02 2.67 -1.49
N ALA A 178 24.30 3.86 -0.95
CA ALA A 178 25.57 4.56 -1.22
C ALA A 178 26.82 3.84 -0.70
N PHE A 179 26.65 2.85 0.19
CA PHE A 179 27.74 2.05 0.75
C PHE A 179 27.83 0.64 0.17
N GLU A 180 26.95 0.29 -0.78
CA GLU A 180 26.93 -1.02 -1.42
C GLU A 180 27.64 -0.99 -2.78
N GLN A 181 28.33 -2.07 -3.13
CA GLN A 181 28.83 -2.29 -4.49
C GLN A 181 27.87 -3.24 -5.22
N ALA A 182 27.29 -2.80 -6.33
CA ALA A 182 26.30 -3.58 -7.09
C ALA A 182 26.84 -4.94 -7.60
N GLU A 183 28.15 -5.02 -7.86
CA GLU A 183 28.84 -6.25 -8.29
C GLU A 183 28.90 -7.30 -7.18
N ASP A 184 29.13 -6.88 -5.93
CA ASP A 184 29.08 -7.76 -4.76
C ASP A 184 27.66 -8.29 -4.57
N ASP A 185 26.65 -7.44 -4.73
CA ASP A 185 25.25 -7.72 -4.47
C ASP A 185 24.64 -8.75 -5.45
N MET A 186 25.14 -8.84 -6.68
CA MET A 186 24.68 -9.81 -7.69
C MET A 186 25.20 -11.24 -7.43
N GLN A 187 26.31 -11.39 -6.70
CA GLN A 187 26.86 -12.69 -6.29
C GLN A 187 26.65 -13.00 -4.79
N THR A 188 26.39 -11.99 -3.96
CA THR A 188 26.43 -12.09 -2.47
C THR A 188 25.22 -11.51 -1.73
N ALA A 189 24.16 -11.03 -2.41
CA ALA A 189 22.88 -10.69 -1.77
C ALA A 189 22.16 -11.95 -1.27
N GLY A 190 22.78 -12.64 -0.32
CA GLY A 190 22.24 -13.79 0.37
C GLY A 190 21.21 -13.35 1.41
N PRO A 191 20.56 -14.31 2.06
CA PRO A 191 19.56 -14.05 3.10
C PRO A 191 20.06 -13.12 4.21
N ALA A 192 21.36 -13.09 4.50
CA ALA A 192 21.94 -12.22 5.52
C ALA A 192 21.75 -10.71 5.22
N THR A 193 21.96 -10.27 3.97
CA THR A 193 21.77 -8.86 3.59
C THR A 193 20.30 -8.47 3.68
N CYS A 194 19.41 -9.36 3.21
CA CYS A 194 17.95 -9.16 3.27
C CYS A 194 17.47 -9.00 4.72
N ARG A 195 17.94 -9.86 5.64
CA ARG A 195 17.65 -9.80 7.07
C ARG A 195 18.17 -8.51 7.70
N ARG A 196 19.43 -8.15 7.43
CA ARG A 196 20.04 -6.92 7.98
C ARG A 196 19.28 -5.67 7.56
N LEU A 197 18.81 -5.59 6.32
CA LEU A 197 18.00 -4.47 5.86
C LEU A 197 16.69 -4.38 6.67
N LEU A 198 15.93 -5.46 6.78
CA LEU A 198 14.68 -5.46 7.56
C LEU A 198 14.92 -5.19 9.06
N GLN A 199 15.96 -5.77 9.66
CA GLN A 199 16.37 -5.48 11.05
C GLN A 199 16.74 -4.01 11.25
N THR A 200 17.46 -3.43 10.28
CA THR A 200 17.82 -2.01 10.28
C THR A 200 16.58 -1.13 10.21
N LEU A 201 15.66 -1.42 9.30
CA LEU A 201 14.43 -0.67 9.17
C LEU A 201 13.53 -0.83 10.41
N ALA A 202 13.42 -2.03 10.98
CA ALA A 202 12.63 -2.30 12.18
C ALA A 202 13.12 -1.48 13.38
N GLY A 203 14.44 -1.27 13.50
CA GLY A 203 15.01 -0.44 14.56
C GLY A 203 14.59 1.03 14.51
N THR A 204 14.13 1.53 13.36
CA THR A 204 13.59 2.89 13.24
C THR A 204 12.28 3.09 14.01
N ALA A 205 11.58 2.01 14.38
CA ALA A 205 10.37 2.10 15.20
C ALA A 205 10.61 2.82 16.54
N GLY A 206 11.82 2.72 17.10
CA GLY A 206 12.19 3.42 18.34
C GLY A 206 12.19 4.95 18.23
N VAL A 207 12.34 5.49 17.01
CA VAL A 207 12.29 6.93 16.75
C VAL A 207 10.89 7.50 16.97
N PHE A 208 9.86 6.68 16.72
CA PHE A 208 8.45 7.06 16.83
C PHE A 208 7.80 6.58 18.14
N GLY A 209 8.58 5.95 19.01
CA GLY A 209 8.16 5.59 20.37
C GLY A 209 8.72 6.54 21.43
N PRO A 210 8.49 6.23 22.71
CA PRO A 210 8.88 7.10 23.84
C PRO A 210 10.38 7.38 23.94
N GLY A 211 11.22 6.56 23.31
CA GLY A 211 12.66 6.71 23.34
C GLY A 211 13.23 7.73 22.35
N SER A 212 12.44 8.14 21.34
CA SER A 212 12.81 9.04 20.24
C SER A 212 14.20 8.78 19.65
N ARG A 213 14.57 7.51 19.53
CA ARG A 213 15.90 7.09 19.06
C ARG A 213 15.84 5.74 18.38
N TYR A 214 16.82 5.47 17.53
CA TYR A 214 16.99 4.14 16.94
C TYR A 214 17.06 3.05 18.03
N SER A 215 16.37 1.94 17.79
CA SER A 215 16.20 0.83 18.73
C SER A 215 16.56 -0.48 18.04
N ALA A 216 17.84 -0.82 17.99
CA ALA A 216 18.33 -2.06 17.35
C ALA A 216 17.65 -3.33 17.91
N PRO A 217 17.45 -4.38 17.08
CA PRO A 217 17.01 -5.69 17.55
C PRO A 217 17.98 -6.31 18.57
N HIS A 218 17.46 -7.03 19.55
CA HIS A 218 18.24 -7.78 20.53
C HIS A 218 18.39 -9.26 20.17
N GLU A 219 19.38 -9.93 20.75
CA GLU A 219 19.59 -11.37 20.54
C GLU A 219 18.34 -12.17 20.95
N GLY A 220 17.89 -13.08 20.09
CA GLY A 220 16.68 -13.87 20.30
C GLY A 220 15.35 -13.12 20.11
N GLU A 221 15.38 -11.84 19.71
CA GLU A 221 14.20 -11.03 19.49
C GLU A 221 13.67 -11.17 18.05
N PHE A 222 12.37 -11.42 17.90
CA PHE A 222 11.69 -11.33 16.61
C PHE A 222 11.45 -9.86 16.23
N LEU A 223 11.33 -9.53 14.95
CA LEU A 223 11.12 -8.17 14.47
C LEU A 223 9.87 -7.52 15.05
N ALA A 224 8.78 -8.28 15.18
CA ALA A 224 7.57 -7.79 15.82
C ALA A 224 7.80 -7.37 17.29
N GLN A 225 8.65 -8.10 18.02
CA GLN A 225 9.05 -7.75 19.38
C GLN A 225 9.93 -6.48 19.40
N CYS A 226 10.90 -6.39 18.49
CA CYS A 226 11.75 -5.19 18.33
C CYS A 226 10.90 -3.94 18.05
N ILE A 227 9.92 -4.05 17.15
CA ILE A 227 9.02 -2.95 16.78
C ILE A 227 8.10 -2.60 17.96
N ALA A 228 7.48 -3.59 18.61
CA ALA A 228 6.63 -3.37 19.78
C ALA A 228 7.39 -2.66 20.91
N ARG A 229 8.63 -3.10 21.16
CA ARG A 229 9.53 -2.48 22.13
C ARG A 229 9.89 -1.05 21.74
N GLY A 230 10.27 -0.82 20.48
CA GLY A 230 10.60 0.49 19.95
C GLY A 230 9.46 1.50 20.11
N LEU A 231 8.23 1.07 19.81
CA LEU A 231 7.02 1.88 19.92
C LEU A 231 6.48 2.01 21.36
N GLY A 232 7.10 1.36 22.35
CA GLY A 232 6.71 1.48 23.75
C GLY A 232 5.52 0.62 24.18
N LEU A 233 5.17 -0.43 23.42
CA LEU A 233 4.02 -1.31 23.67
C LEU A 233 4.28 -2.45 24.66
N LYS A 234 5.35 -2.37 25.47
CA LYS A 234 5.76 -3.46 26.39
C LYS A 234 4.67 -3.91 27.38
N LYS A 235 3.70 -3.05 27.68
CA LYS A 235 2.62 -3.32 28.64
C LYS A 235 1.39 -3.96 28.00
N MET A 236 1.35 -4.07 26.67
CA MET A 236 0.24 -4.63 25.91
C MET A 236 0.59 -6.07 25.49
N PRO A 237 0.01 -7.11 26.13
CA PRO A 237 0.47 -8.49 25.99
C PRO A 237 0.29 -9.07 24.59
N ASP A 238 -0.70 -8.58 23.85
CA ASP A 238 -1.08 -8.97 22.50
C ASP A 238 -0.48 -8.08 21.39
N ALA A 239 0.24 -7.00 21.74
CA ALA A 239 0.84 -6.09 20.78
C ALA A 239 1.80 -6.80 19.82
N VAL A 240 2.61 -7.74 20.32
CA VAL A 240 3.56 -8.49 19.50
C VAL A 240 2.82 -9.32 18.45
N GLN A 241 1.78 -10.06 18.85
CA GLN A 241 0.99 -10.87 17.93
C GLN A 241 0.27 -9.99 16.90
N ALA A 242 -0.27 -8.85 17.33
CA ALA A 242 -0.94 -7.91 16.45
C ALA A 242 0.01 -7.30 15.41
N ILE A 243 1.21 -6.87 15.83
CA ILE A 243 2.24 -6.35 14.94
C ILE A 243 2.72 -7.44 13.98
N ASP A 244 2.98 -8.64 14.49
CA ASP A 244 3.46 -9.75 13.66
C ASP A 244 2.46 -10.12 12.57
N ALA A 245 1.18 -10.22 12.92
CA ALA A 245 0.11 -10.43 11.95
C ALA A 245 0.00 -9.28 10.93
N ALA A 246 0.12 -8.02 11.37
CA ALA A 246 0.15 -6.86 10.49
C ALA A 246 1.30 -6.93 9.48
N LEU A 247 2.47 -7.39 9.93
CA LEU A 247 3.64 -7.60 9.08
C LEU A 247 3.41 -8.74 8.09
N VAL A 248 2.93 -9.90 8.54
CA VAL A 248 2.64 -11.05 7.67
C VAL A 248 1.61 -10.68 6.60
N MET A 249 0.48 -10.06 6.96
CA MET A 249 -0.58 -9.68 6.01
C MET A 249 -0.14 -8.60 5.00
N SER A 250 0.96 -7.91 5.27
CA SER A 250 1.53 -6.85 4.43
C SER A 250 2.78 -7.28 3.65
N ALA A 251 3.32 -8.48 3.92
CA ALA A 251 4.64 -8.89 3.44
C ALA A 251 4.72 -8.93 1.90
N GLU A 252 3.66 -9.43 1.27
CA GLU A 252 3.59 -9.59 -0.17
C GLU A 252 2.16 -9.33 -0.71
N HIS A 253 2.05 -8.71 -1.88
CA HIS A 253 0.83 -8.44 -2.63
C HIS A 253 1.07 -8.29 -4.16
N GLU A 254 1.69 -9.29 -4.75
CA GLU A 254 1.98 -9.48 -6.19
C GLU A 254 2.64 -8.26 -6.88
N LEU A 255 2.35 -8.03 -8.18
CA LEU A 255 2.96 -7.01 -9.01
C LEU A 255 2.30 -5.63 -8.82
N SER A 256 2.30 -5.14 -7.58
CA SER A 256 1.90 -3.76 -7.27
C SER A 256 2.81 -2.75 -7.98
N ALA A 257 2.38 -1.48 -8.10
CA ALA A 257 3.20 -0.45 -8.74
C ALA A 257 4.60 -0.29 -8.09
N PRO A 258 4.74 -0.27 -6.76
CA PRO A 258 6.06 -0.32 -6.10
C PRO A 258 6.88 -1.55 -6.44
N THR A 259 6.27 -2.74 -6.46
CA THR A 259 6.94 -3.98 -6.84
C THR A 259 7.45 -3.92 -8.28
N PHE A 260 6.63 -3.42 -9.21
CA PHE A 260 7.02 -3.27 -10.60
C PHE A 260 8.17 -2.28 -10.77
N ALA A 261 8.17 -1.17 -10.02
CA ALA A 261 9.27 -0.21 -10.01
C ALA A 261 10.58 -0.82 -9.48
N ALA A 262 10.53 -1.61 -8.40
CA ALA A 262 11.68 -2.38 -7.92
C ALA A 262 12.22 -3.34 -8.99
N ARG A 263 11.34 -4.05 -9.72
CA ARG A 263 11.77 -4.94 -10.82
C ARG A 263 12.43 -4.16 -11.95
N ILE A 264 11.88 -3.01 -12.35
CA ILE A 264 12.53 -2.16 -13.37
C ILE A 264 13.94 -1.77 -12.92
N CYS A 265 14.08 -1.30 -11.68
CA CYS A 265 15.38 -0.92 -11.09
C CYS A 265 16.35 -2.12 -11.04
N ALA A 266 15.89 -3.28 -10.57
CA ALA A 266 16.71 -4.50 -10.52
C ALA A 266 17.19 -4.92 -11.92
N SER A 267 16.35 -4.75 -12.95
CA SER A 267 16.69 -5.12 -14.33
C SER A 267 17.78 -4.25 -14.96
N THR A 268 18.16 -3.12 -14.35
CA THR A 268 19.29 -2.29 -14.78
C THR A 268 20.60 -2.63 -14.08
N GLY A 269 20.61 -3.61 -13.17
CA GLY A 269 21.79 -3.98 -12.38
C GLY A 269 22.03 -3.11 -11.14
N ALA A 270 21.04 -2.32 -10.70
CA ALA A 270 21.14 -1.54 -9.46
C ALA A 270 21.21 -2.46 -8.22
N ASP A 271 21.81 -1.99 -7.13
CA ASP A 271 21.91 -2.71 -5.86
C ASP A 271 20.53 -2.90 -5.19
N LEU A 272 20.46 -3.81 -4.23
CA LEU A 272 19.22 -4.22 -3.58
C LEU A 272 18.58 -3.07 -2.81
N HIS A 273 19.39 -2.23 -2.15
CA HIS A 273 18.90 -1.07 -1.41
C HIS A 273 18.32 -0.03 -2.37
N ALA A 274 18.95 0.22 -3.53
CA ALA A 274 18.39 1.08 -4.56
C ALA A 274 17.04 0.57 -5.10
N CYS A 275 16.90 -0.76 -5.28
CA CYS A 275 15.65 -1.38 -5.69
C CYS A 275 14.53 -1.16 -4.64
N VAL A 276 14.84 -1.39 -3.36
CA VAL A 276 13.92 -1.19 -2.24
C VAL A 276 13.56 0.29 -2.08
N ALA A 277 14.54 1.19 -2.15
CA ALA A 277 14.32 2.64 -2.09
C ALA A 277 13.41 3.11 -3.24
N THR A 278 13.60 2.60 -4.44
CA THR A 278 12.73 2.87 -5.60
C THR A 278 11.28 2.46 -5.32
N ALA A 279 11.08 1.29 -4.71
CA ALA A 279 9.74 0.84 -4.34
C ALA A 279 9.12 1.70 -3.22
N MET A 280 9.88 2.05 -2.18
CA MET A 280 9.43 2.94 -1.10
C MET A 280 8.99 4.31 -1.65
N LEU A 281 9.79 4.91 -2.53
CA LEU A 281 9.47 6.18 -3.19
C LEU A 281 8.19 6.05 -4.03
N THR A 282 8.04 4.94 -4.78
CA THR A 282 6.83 4.67 -5.57
C THR A 282 5.59 4.48 -4.69
N GLN A 283 5.74 3.81 -3.53
CA GLN A 283 4.64 3.54 -2.60
C GLN A 283 4.19 4.79 -1.83
N SER A 284 5.04 5.81 -1.72
CA SER A 284 4.74 7.03 -0.98
C SER A 284 3.57 7.87 -1.54
N GLY A 285 3.11 7.58 -2.76
CA GLY A 285 2.01 8.29 -3.40
C GLY A 285 0.64 8.05 -2.72
N ALA A 286 -0.27 9.02 -2.86
CA ALA A 286 -1.61 8.98 -2.26
C ALA A 286 -2.49 7.81 -2.72
N MET A 287 -2.24 7.28 -3.92
CA MET A 287 -2.93 6.08 -4.44
C MET A 287 -2.38 4.76 -3.86
N GLN A 288 -1.37 4.83 -2.99
CA GLN A 288 -0.70 3.72 -2.35
C GLN A 288 -0.71 3.98 -0.82
N VAL A 289 0.32 3.54 -0.08
CA VAL A 289 0.36 3.71 1.39
C VAL A 289 0.32 5.19 1.81
N GLY A 290 0.70 6.12 0.92
CA GLY A 290 0.58 7.56 1.17
C GLY A 290 -0.86 8.01 1.46
N GLY A 291 -1.87 7.29 0.96
CA GLY A 291 -3.28 7.54 1.26
C GLY A 291 -3.68 7.25 2.72
N ALA A 292 -2.86 6.52 3.48
CA ALA A 292 -3.13 6.25 4.89
C ALA A 292 -3.19 7.54 5.73
N VAL A 293 -2.47 8.60 5.32
CA VAL A 293 -2.52 9.92 5.96
C VAL A 293 -3.92 10.53 5.92
N GLU A 294 -4.67 10.29 4.83
CA GLU A 294 -6.05 10.76 4.70
C GLU A 294 -6.99 10.01 5.66
N VAL A 295 -6.78 8.71 5.86
CA VAL A 295 -7.54 7.91 6.84
C VAL A 295 -7.25 8.37 8.26
N GLU A 296 -5.98 8.65 8.57
CA GLU A 296 -5.57 9.17 9.87
C GLU A 296 -6.25 10.51 10.16
N ALA A 297 -6.17 11.46 9.22
CA ALA A 297 -6.81 12.77 9.32
C ALA A 297 -8.34 12.65 9.45
N LEU A 298 -8.97 11.74 8.72
CA LEU A 298 -10.41 11.46 8.84
C LEU A 298 -10.76 10.99 10.25
N ILE A 299 -10.07 9.97 10.77
CA ILE A 299 -10.37 9.42 12.09
C ILE A 299 -10.13 10.46 13.20
N ASP A 300 -9.11 11.31 13.04
CA ASP A 300 -8.80 12.37 14.00
C ASP A 300 -9.84 13.50 13.99
N ALA A 301 -10.43 13.80 12.83
CA ALA A 301 -11.48 14.81 12.68
C ALA A 301 -12.88 14.32 13.13
N LEU A 302 -13.10 13.01 13.21
CA LEU A 302 -14.39 12.43 13.61
C LEU A 302 -14.62 12.58 15.13
N PRO A 303 -15.86 12.87 15.55
CA PRO A 303 -16.21 12.99 16.97
C PRO A 303 -16.02 11.65 17.70
N SER A 304 -15.64 11.70 18.98
CA SER A 304 -15.50 10.49 19.82
C SER A 304 -16.80 9.70 19.96
N ARG A 305 -17.95 10.39 19.96
CA ARG A 305 -19.27 9.78 19.88
C ARG A 305 -19.75 9.84 18.43
N LEU A 306 -19.45 8.81 17.66
CA LEU A 306 -19.89 8.64 16.29
C LEU A 306 -20.88 7.48 16.24
N GLU A 307 -22.08 7.74 15.71
CA GLU A 307 -23.03 6.67 15.39
C GLU A 307 -22.80 6.18 13.95
N PRO A 308 -22.96 4.87 13.68
CA PRO A 308 -22.77 4.31 12.34
C PRO A 308 -23.57 5.02 11.24
N GLU A 309 -24.83 5.38 11.49
CA GLU A 309 -25.68 6.07 10.51
C GLU A 309 -25.16 7.47 10.11
N ASP A 310 -24.40 8.11 10.98
CA ASP A 310 -23.86 9.46 10.77
C ASP A 310 -22.44 9.42 10.16
N ALA A 311 -21.78 8.26 10.13
CA ALA A 311 -20.37 8.11 9.78
C ALA A 311 -19.98 8.81 8.47
N LEU A 312 -20.69 8.51 7.38
CA LEU A 312 -20.36 9.08 6.06
C LEU A 312 -20.70 10.57 5.96
N LYS A 313 -21.79 11.00 6.61
CA LYS A 313 -22.16 12.42 6.65
C LYS A 313 -21.10 13.23 7.38
N ARG A 314 -20.57 12.70 8.50
CA ARG A 314 -19.49 13.35 9.26
C ARG A 314 -18.16 13.30 8.52
N ALA A 315 -17.84 12.20 7.85
CA ALA A 315 -16.68 12.12 6.97
C ALA A 315 -16.73 13.20 5.88
N ALA A 316 -17.87 13.35 5.19
CA ALA A 316 -18.05 14.39 4.18
C ALA A 316 -17.90 15.81 4.76
N ALA A 317 -18.49 16.06 5.93
CA ALA A 317 -18.37 17.35 6.62
C ALA A 317 -16.94 17.68 7.08
N SER A 318 -16.09 16.68 7.28
CA SER A 318 -14.67 16.87 7.64
C SER A 318 -13.76 17.24 6.46
N GLY A 319 -14.32 17.52 5.28
CA GLY A 319 -13.58 17.98 4.10
C GLY A 319 -13.30 16.89 3.06
N PHE A 320 -13.71 15.65 3.32
CA PHE A 320 -13.64 14.57 2.34
C PHE A 320 -14.82 14.67 1.37
N MET A 321 -14.66 15.46 0.31
CA MET A 321 -15.70 15.69 -0.71
C MET A 321 -15.88 14.50 -1.68
N SER A 322 -15.10 13.45 -1.51
CA SER A 322 -15.18 12.22 -2.28
C SER A 322 -16.36 11.36 -1.78
N ASN A 323 -17.15 10.80 -2.71
CA ASN A 323 -18.20 9.83 -2.39
C ASN A 323 -17.64 8.50 -1.84
N GLU A 324 -16.32 8.30 -1.88
CA GLU A 324 -15.63 7.13 -1.35
C GLU A 324 -14.64 7.55 -0.24
N LEU A 325 -14.64 6.81 0.85
CA LEU A 325 -13.70 7.02 1.95
C LEU A 325 -12.27 6.64 1.50
N PRO A 326 -11.23 7.38 1.95
CA PRO A 326 -9.84 7.05 1.63
C PRO A 326 -9.49 5.65 2.13
N CYS A 327 -8.81 4.86 1.30
CA CYS A 327 -8.44 3.48 1.60
C CYS A 327 -9.63 2.53 1.89
N PHE A 328 -10.81 2.83 1.35
CA PHE A 328 -11.92 1.88 1.27
C PHE A 328 -12.06 1.36 -0.15
N ASN A 329 -12.43 0.08 -0.24
CA ASN A 329 -12.48 -0.78 -1.39
C ASN A 329 -11.09 -1.06 -1.98
N HIS A 330 -11.00 -2.18 -2.70
CA HIS A 330 -9.78 -2.58 -3.38
C HIS A 330 -10.11 -3.20 -4.74
N PRO A 331 -9.49 -2.78 -5.85
CA PRO A 331 -9.86 -3.26 -7.19
C PRO A 331 -9.70 -4.76 -7.43
N LEU A 332 -8.82 -5.42 -6.66
CA LEU A 332 -8.58 -6.88 -6.74
C LEU A 332 -9.54 -7.74 -5.91
N TYR A 333 -10.34 -7.14 -5.02
CA TYR A 333 -11.23 -7.89 -4.14
C TYR A 333 -12.67 -7.45 -4.35
N GLU A 334 -13.56 -8.42 -4.57
CA GLU A 334 -14.99 -8.17 -4.64
C GLU A 334 -15.57 -8.11 -3.22
N GLY A 335 -15.88 -6.90 -2.73
CA GLY A 335 -16.36 -6.69 -1.36
C GLY A 335 -15.23 -6.43 -0.37
N GLU A 336 -15.07 -7.30 0.62
CA GLU A 336 -14.08 -7.12 1.70
C GLU A 336 -12.66 -7.50 1.24
N ASP A 337 -11.66 -6.71 1.64
CA ASP A 337 -10.26 -7.11 1.54
C ASP A 337 -9.97 -8.18 2.60
N PRO A 338 -9.60 -9.41 2.24
CA PRO A 338 -9.39 -10.50 3.21
C PRO A 338 -8.30 -10.19 4.23
N ARG A 339 -7.35 -9.31 3.89
CA ARG A 339 -6.31 -8.83 4.81
C ARG A 339 -6.89 -7.90 5.86
N SER A 340 -7.81 -7.03 5.44
CA SER A 340 -8.51 -6.11 6.33
C SER A 340 -9.37 -6.85 7.34
N VAL A 341 -10.06 -7.91 6.92
CA VAL A 341 -10.85 -8.79 7.81
C VAL A 341 -9.98 -9.33 8.95
N VAL A 342 -8.82 -9.93 8.63
CA VAL A 342 -7.89 -10.47 9.64
C VAL A 342 -7.43 -9.39 10.63
N LEU A 343 -7.09 -8.19 10.14
CA LEU A 343 -6.59 -7.11 10.99
C LEU A 343 -7.69 -6.51 11.88
N LEU A 344 -8.92 -6.36 11.39
CA LEU A 344 -10.04 -5.86 12.18
C LEU A 344 -10.48 -6.90 13.24
N ASP A 345 -10.42 -8.18 12.92
CA ASP A 345 -10.66 -9.26 13.89
C ASP A 345 -9.62 -9.24 15.03
N ILE A 346 -8.38 -8.86 14.73
CA ILE A 346 -7.34 -8.67 15.75
C ILE A 346 -7.66 -7.46 16.63
N VAL A 347 -8.09 -6.34 16.03
CA VAL A 347 -8.52 -5.15 16.78
C VAL A 347 -9.59 -5.49 17.80
N ASP A 348 -10.57 -6.31 17.41
CA ASP A 348 -11.66 -6.73 18.28
C ASP A 348 -11.21 -7.60 19.46
N ARG A 349 -10.09 -8.30 19.32
CA ARG A 349 -9.51 -9.16 20.36
C ARG A 349 -8.46 -8.47 21.23
N LEU A 350 -8.10 -7.21 20.93
CA LEU A 350 -7.13 -6.47 21.75
C LEU A 350 -7.62 -6.33 23.19
N SER A 351 -6.79 -6.74 24.14
CA SER A 351 -6.97 -6.72 25.59
C SER A 351 -7.06 -5.31 26.17
N ALA A 352 -6.41 -4.34 25.52
CA ALA A 352 -6.53 -2.91 25.81
C ALA A 352 -6.66 -2.15 24.50
N GLN A 353 -7.62 -1.22 24.45
CA GLN A 353 -7.95 -0.45 23.26
C GLN A 353 -7.97 1.04 23.59
N SER A 354 -7.55 1.86 22.63
CA SER A 354 -7.66 3.32 22.70
C SER A 354 -9.12 3.75 22.87
N PRO A 355 -9.41 4.86 23.59
CA PRO A 355 -10.74 5.44 23.71
C PRO A 355 -11.41 5.77 22.37
N ASP A 356 -10.61 5.90 21.30
CA ASP A 356 -11.06 6.17 19.94
C ASP A 356 -11.53 4.91 19.18
N THR A 357 -11.39 3.72 19.75
CA THR A 357 -11.78 2.48 19.08
C THR A 357 -13.29 2.37 18.78
N PRO A 358 -14.20 2.81 19.67
CA PRO A 358 -15.63 2.85 19.36
C PRO A 358 -15.97 3.72 18.13
N LYS A 359 -15.37 4.92 17.97
CA LYS A 359 -15.63 5.76 16.79
C LYS A 359 -15.12 5.11 15.50
N MET A 360 -13.98 4.41 15.55
CA MET A 360 -13.46 3.67 14.39
C MET A 360 -14.38 2.50 14.02
N ARG A 361 -14.91 1.78 15.00
CA ARG A 361 -15.91 0.71 14.78
C ARG A 361 -17.19 1.26 14.14
N ALA A 362 -17.67 2.41 14.60
CA ALA A 362 -18.82 3.08 14.02
C ALA A 362 -18.56 3.52 12.57
N LEU A 363 -17.38 4.09 12.28
CA LEU A 363 -16.96 4.44 10.92
C LEU A 363 -16.98 3.22 9.99
N VAL A 364 -16.35 2.12 10.40
CA VAL A 364 -16.30 0.87 9.61
C VAL A 364 -17.71 0.32 9.40
N THR A 365 -18.56 0.34 10.42
CA THR A 365 -19.95 -0.17 10.34
C THR A 365 -20.77 0.67 9.37
N GLY A 366 -20.76 2.00 9.49
CA GLY A 366 -21.47 2.90 8.59
C GLY A 366 -20.95 2.84 7.15
N ALA A 367 -19.64 2.70 6.96
CA ALA A 367 -19.05 2.49 5.64
C ALA A 367 -19.52 1.18 4.99
N ARG A 368 -19.52 0.07 5.74
CA ARG A 368 -20.02 -1.24 5.27
C ARG A 368 -21.49 -1.19 4.87
N GLN A 369 -22.34 -0.49 5.63
CA GLN A 369 -23.76 -0.28 5.29
C GLN A 369 -23.95 0.46 3.95
N ALA A 370 -22.99 1.31 3.58
CA ALA A 370 -22.96 2.00 2.29
C ALA A 370 -22.20 1.24 1.19
N GLY A 371 -21.81 -0.01 1.42
CA GLY A 371 -21.07 -0.84 0.47
C GLY A 371 -19.61 -0.42 0.28
N GLN A 372 -19.01 0.24 1.27
CA GLN A 372 -17.60 0.58 1.30
C GLN A 372 -16.87 -0.25 2.36
N HIS A 373 -15.84 -0.97 1.96
CA HIS A 373 -15.12 -1.89 2.84
C HIS A 373 -13.69 -1.41 3.08
N PRO A 374 -13.18 -1.35 4.32
CA PRO A 374 -11.80 -0.93 4.55
C PRO A 374 -10.83 -1.88 3.84
N ASN A 375 -9.83 -1.34 3.14
CA ASN A 375 -8.72 -2.14 2.62
C ASN A 375 -7.59 -2.24 3.67
N VAL A 376 -6.51 -2.97 3.33
CA VAL A 376 -5.37 -3.19 4.25
C VAL A 376 -4.81 -1.90 4.86
N PHE A 377 -4.77 -0.78 4.13
CA PHE A 377 -4.23 0.49 4.65
C PHE A 377 -5.15 1.08 5.72
N ALA A 378 -6.47 1.11 5.50
CA ALA A 378 -7.43 1.58 6.50
C ALA A 378 -7.39 0.69 7.76
N SER A 379 -7.35 -0.63 7.60
CA SER A 379 -7.28 -1.55 8.74
C SER A 379 -5.97 -1.43 9.53
N LEU A 380 -4.84 -1.16 8.88
CA LEU A 380 -3.57 -0.91 9.57
C LEU A 380 -3.60 0.40 10.37
N VAL A 381 -4.21 1.46 9.83
CA VAL A 381 -4.44 2.71 10.58
C VAL A 381 -5.31 2.44 11.80
N ILE A 382 -6.42 1.72 11.61
CA ILE A 382 -7.35 1.37 12.71
C ILE A 382 -6.62 0.53 13.77
N LEU A 383 -5.84 -0.47 13.37
CA LEU A 383 -5.06 -1.31 14.28
C LEU A 383 -4.07 -0.50 15.10
N CYS A 384 -3.28 0.36 14.45
CA CYS A 384 -2.32 1.22 15.14
C CYS A 384 -3.00 2.19 16.09
N LYS A 385 -4.09 2.86 15.67
CA LYS A 385 -4.85 3.77 16.52
C LYS A 385 -5.51 3.05 17.69
N ALA A 386 -5.99 1.83 17.50
CA ALA A 386 -6.56 1.01 18.58
C ALA A 386 -5.49 0.64 19.63
N MET A 387 -4.25 0.41 19.20
CA MET A 387 -3.11 0.21 20.12
C MET A 387 -2.57 1.53 20.73
N GLY A 388 -3.13 2.69 20.37
CA GLY A 388 -2.69 4.00 20.86
C GLY A 388 -1.39 4.51 20.23
N LEU A 389 -1.02 4.00 19.06
CA LEU A 389 0.18 4.42 18.33
C LEU A 389 -0.03 5.74 17.56
N PRO A 390 1.04 6.52 17.33
CA PRO A 390 0.95 7.77 16.59
C PRO A 390 0.65 7.56 15.09
N ASN A 391 0.17 8.61 14.44
CA ASN A 391 -0.01 8.68 12.98
C ASN A 391 1.31 8.34 12.26
N GLY A 392 1.20 7.66 11.12
CA GLY A 392 2.30 7.10 10.35
C GLY A 392 2.69 5.67 10.75
N SER A 393 2.25 5.16 11.90
CA SER A 393 2.62 3.80 12.36
C SER A 393 2.10 2.70 11.43
N GLY A 394 0.87 2.83 10.93
CA GLY A 394 0.31 1.85 9.96
C GLY A 394 1.12 1.81 8.65
N ALA A 395 1.51 2.99 8.14
CA ALA A 395 2.34 3.10 6.96
C ALA A 395 3.77 2.57 7.19
N MET A 396 4.31 2.74 8.39
CA MET A 396 5.60 2.18 8.82
C MET A 396 5.56 0.65 8.80
N LEU A 397 4.59 0.03 9.48
CA LEU A 397 4.42 -1.42 9.52
C LEU A 397 4.26 -2.00 8.12
N HIS A 398 3.40 -1.39 7.30
CA HIS A 398 3.21 -1.83 5.92
C HIS A 398 4.51 -1.79 5.11
N THR A 399 5.25 -0.69 5.19
CA THR A 399 6.47 -0.49 4.40
C THR A 399 7.61 -1.41 4.85
N LEU A 400 7.75 -1.61 6.17
CA LEU A 400 8.66 -2.60 6.74
C LEU A 400 8.35 -4.00 6.20
N ALA A 401 7.09 -4.41 6.28
CA ALA A 401 6.66 -5.70 5.79
C ALA A 401 6.86 -5.88 4.29
N ARG A 402 6.42 -4.90 3.49
CA ARG A 402 6.42 -4.98 2.03
C ARG A 402 7.83 -5.04 1.44
N THR A 403 8.83 -4.58 2.19
CA THR A 403 10.25 -4.72 1.85
C THR A 403 10.64 -6.18 1.61
N THR A 404 10.05 -7.15 2.33
CA THR A 404 10.23 -8.58 2.10
C THR A 404 9.90 -8.96 0.65
N GLY A 405 8.72 -8.57 0.17
CA GLY A 405 8.30 -8.86 -1.20
C GLY A 405 9.10 -8.11 -2.25
N TRP A 406 9.48 -6.85 -2.01
CA TRP A 406 10.32 -6.09 -2.94
C TRP A 406 11.70 -6.71 -3.13
N ILE A 407 12.30 -7.18 -2.04
CA ILE A 407 13.55 -7.96 -2.10
C ILE A 407 13.33 -9.22 -2.95
N ALA A 408 12.28 -10.00 -2.68
CA ALA A 408 12.00 -11.23 -3.41
C ALA A 408 11.85 -10.97 -4.93
N HIS A 409 11.10 -9.94 -5.31
CA HIS A 409 10.87 -9.61 -6.71
C HIS A 409 12.10 -9.00 -7.39
N ALA A 410 12.94 -8.24 -6.67
CA ALA A 410 14.21 -7.77 -7.20
C ALA A 410 15.16 -8.94 -7.48
N LEU A 411 15.25 -9.91 -6.56
CA LEU A 411 16.05 -11.13 -6.73
C LEU A 411 15.51 -12.00 -7.87
N GLU A 412 14.19 -12.22 -7.94
CA GLU A 412 13.55 -12.96 -9.04
C GLU A 412 13.82 -12.27 -10.39
N GLN A 413 13.78 -10.95 -10.45
CA GLN A 413 14.07 -10.19 -11.67
C GLN A 413 15.55 -10.31 -12.08
N ARG A 414 16.49 -10.32 -11.14
CA ARG A 414 17.92 -10.53 -11.43
C ARG A 414 18.16 -11.91 -12.05
N LEU A 415 17.46 -12.94 -11.56
CA LEU A 415 17.55 -14.30 -12.11
C LEU A 415 17.08 -14.42 -13.56
N THR A 416 16.25 -13.50 -14.06
CA THR A 416 15.84 -13.52 -15.47
C THR A 416 16.94 -13.02 -16.40
N GLY A 417 17.96 -12.31 -15.90
CA GLY A 417 19.09 -11.79 -16.69
C GLY A 417 18.72 -10.80 -17.79
N ALA A 418 17.50 -10.25 -17.79
CA ALA A 418 16.95 -9.45 -18.88
C ALA A 418 16.50 -8.08 -18.41
N MET A 419 16.94 -7.03 -19.12
CA MET A 419 16.56 -5.65 -18.86
C MET A 419 15.11 -5.40 -19.27
N LEU A 420 14.31 -4.78 -18.39
CA LEU A 420 12.96 -4.33 -18.71
C LEU A 420 13.02 -2.98 -19.43
N ARG A 421 12.80 -3.00 -20.76
CA ARG A 421 12.80 -1.79 -21.59
C ARG A 421 11.57 -1.72 -22.51
N PRO A 422 10.38 -1.34 -21.97
CA PRO A 422 9.18 -1.22 -22.77
C PRO A 422 9.33 -0.13 -23.85
N ARG A 423 8.67 -0.33 -25.00
CA ARG A 423 8.59 0.66 -26.09
C ARG A 423 7.24 1.35 -26.07
N ALA A 424 7.25 2.67 -26.27
CA ALA A 424 6.03 3.44 -26.46
C ALA A 424 5.67 3.56 -27.95
N ARG A 425 4.37 3.59 -28.25
CA ARG A 425 3.87 4.05 -29.55
C ARG A 425 3.89 5.58 -29.57
N TYR A 426 4.67 6.16 -30.47
CA TYR A 426 4.69 7.61 -30.67
C TYR A 426 3.35 8.08 -31.28
N MET A 427 2.67 9.00 -30.60
CA MET A 427 1.38 9.57 -31.02
C MET A 427 1.46 11.05 -31.44
N GLY A 428 2.67 11.62 -31.47
CA GLY A 428 2.88 12.99 -31.94
C GLY A 428 2.77 13.10 -33.46
N GLN A 429 2.62 14.33 -33.96
CA GLN A 429 2.62 14.61 -35.39
C GLN A 429 3.99 14.26 -35.97
N ARG A 430 3.99 13.55 -37.12
CA ARG A 430 5.21 13.32 -37.89
C ARG A 430 5.40 14.47 -38.86
N ALA A 431 6.65 14.90 -39.05
CA ALA A 431 6.97 15.84 -40.12
C ALA A 431 6.50 15.26 -41.47
N PRO A 432 6.02 16.09 -42.41
CA PRO A 432 5.81 15.65 -43.78
C PRO A 432 7.13 15.07 -44.29
N GLY A 433 7.08 13.81 -44.73
CA GLY A 433 8.23 13.10 -45.29
C GLY A 433 8.58 13.57 -46.69
#